data_AF-A0A954UMD6-F1
#
_entry.id   AF-A0A954UMD6-F1
#
_cell.length_a   1.000
_cell.length_b   1.000
_cell.length_c   1.000
_cell.angle_alpha   90.00
_cell.angle_beta   90.00
_cell.angle_gamma   90.00
#
_symmetry.space_group_name_H-M   'P 1'
#
loop_
_entity.id
_entity.type
_entity.pdbx_description
1 polymer ?
#
loop_
_entity_poly.entity_id
_entity_poly.type
_entity_poly.pdbx_seq_one_letter_code
_entity_poly.pdbx_strand_id
1 'polypeptide(L)'
;MIPRRYWVGVLLSVVSSPAHIQISGCVDSIAVADEVISVRTTPLASDEDVQEQRARDAAWLTRHALTAGLNGSADTRRAALEKALATDADCEEAHWHLGEVRYKDEWLPVDEVESRVATDPDIAEYRKLKAALNGDSQRTLALATWCMKRGMPDAAELHLRQVLASRESRAADQQDAARRLGLERVGDRWLSSAEAKALRDRSEQTDKLARRLASSLRRWRRLIEGNSAEQRQQAIDQIRELKDSNAITILERGLSASSVTTAAAMIEVLSTWDHKDASLSLARHALLVPDETVQQAAIAELKRRSIHDYVPELLSMLAPRLTTEFRVANQSDGVIRHEHMIKAVGQDRDQILAVQRTHVPIGVLTPSTDDARTGFEDSVANFAERQTTEALSTIREAASIEQQVWRQNLTNEARNERIYALLRATTGTDLPSEPESWWNWWREYNDQYEVDRPTEVRYASTTSRYSFDVPGGGRRHECFVAGTLVRTQAGLRPIEQIAVGDRVLAQDVETGELAYKLVRATTVRPPTAMRQVSIGSESFISTMGHLYWVEDKGWRMARNLEVGDRLHTVAGMLPVEAIEDVGDATAYNLIVDDFDTYFVGKHSVLVHDNQDRQPVQVRTPGLPIKRG
;
A
#
# COMPACT_ATOMS: atom_id res chain seq x y z
N MET A 1 -30.97 -45.13 -28.90
CA MET A 1 -32.14 -45.47 -28.08
C MET A 1 -32.31 -44.40 -27.01
N ILE A 2 -33.56 -43.96 -26.86
CA ILE A 2 -34.17 -42.85 -26.11
C ILE A 2 -34.80 -43.46 -24.81
N PRO A 3 -35.39 -42.81 -23.77
CA PRO A 3 -35.35 -41.43 -23.18
C PRO A 3 -35.41 -41.31 -21.60
N ARG A 4 -35.35 -40.03 -21.12
CA ARG A 4 -36.19 -39.27 -20.13
C ARG A 4 -36.56 -39.85 -18.75
N ARG A 5 -36.54 -38.98 -17.71
CA ARG A 5 -37.70 -38.50 -16.87
C ARG A 5 -37.32 -37.20 -16.13
N TYR A 6 -37.92 -36.05 -16.45
CA TYR A 6 -39.08 -35.32 -15.87
C TYR A 6 -38.79 -34.41 -14.66
N TRP A 7 -39.08 -33.11 -14.86
CA TRP A 7 -39.28 -32.05 -13.87
C TRP A 7 -40.73 -32.05 -13.36
N VAL A 8 -40.95 -31.72 -12.08
CA VAL A 8 -42.14 -30.99 -11.60
C VAL A 8 -41.70 -30.07 -10.46
N GLY A 9 -41.99 -28.77 -10.58
CA GLY A 9 -41.77 -27.77 -9.54
C GLY A 9 -42.98 -27.62 -8.61
N VAL A 10 -42.76 -27.01 -7.44
CA VAL A 10 -43.83 -26.46 -6.61
C VAL A 10 -43.40 -25.07 -6.13
N LEU A 11 -44.29 -24.11 -6.38
CA LEU A 11 -44.22 -22.69 -6.04
C LEU A 11 -44.67 -22.42 -4.60
N LEU A 12 -44.12 -21.33 -4.06
CA LEU A 12 -44.45 -20.61 -2.83
C LEU A 12 -45.95 -20.45 -2.52
N SER A 13 -46.31 -20.39 -1.22
CA SER A 13 -46.65 -19.10 -0.58
C SER A 13 -46.94 -19.21 0.93
N VAL A 14 -46.38 -18.23 1.64
CA VAL A 14 -46.58 -17.79 3.03
C VAL A 14 -48.00 -17.27 3.27
N VAL A 15 -48.52 -17.34 4.52
CA VAL A 15 -49.33 -16.32 5.27
C VAL A 15 -49.72 -16.94 6.64
N SER A 16 -49.09 -16.57 7.76
CA SER A 16 -49.46 -15.54 8.79
C SER A 16 -50.49 -15.97 9.85
N SER A 17 -50.01 -16.18 11.10
CA SER A 17 -50.46 -15.71 12.45
C SER A 17 -51.96 -15.50 12.83
N PRO A 18 -52.33 -15.27 14.12
CA PRO A 18 -52.00 -15.98 15.38
C PRO A 18 -53.25 -16.15 16.32
N ALA A 19 -53.04 -16.70 17.52
CA ALA A 19 -53.66 -16.30 18.81
C ALA A 19 -54.72 -17.19 19.53
N HIS A 20 -54.37 -17.45 20.81
CA HIS A 20 -55.13 -17.49 22.08
C HIS A 20 -56.09 -18.63 22.51
N ILE A 21 -55.60 -19.43 23.48
CA ILE A 21 -56.08 -19.64 24.87
C ILE A 21 -57.61 -19.74 25.10
N GLN A 22 -58.13 -20.88 25.61
CA GLN A 22 -58.45 -21.12 27.05
C GLN A 22 -59.23 -22.44 27.28
N ILE A 23 -59.05 -22.99 28.47
CA ILE A 23 -59.43 -24.31 29.00
C ILE A 23 -60.91 -24.36 29.47
N SER A 24 -61.63 -25.47 29.26
CA SER A 24 -62.70 -25.97 30.17
C SER A 24 -63.20 -27.39 29.82
N GLY A 25 -63.14 -28.31 30.79
CA GLY A 25 -64.33 -29.04 31.26
C GLY A 25 -64.83 -30.34 30.58
N CYS A 26 -64.51 -31.47 31.23
CA CYS A 26 -65.30 -32.70 31.47
C CYS A 26 -65.83 -33.59 30.32
N VAL A 27 -65.16 -34.75 30.16
CA VAL A 27 -65.66 -36.15 30.24
C VAL A 27 -67.09 -36.45 29.73
N ASP A 28 -67.24 -37.12 28.57
CA ASP A 28 -67.45 -38.58 28.48
C ASP A 28 -67.56 -39.10 27.02
N SER A 29 -66.64 -40.02 26.68
CA SER A 29 -66.82 -41.27 25.92
C SER A 29 -67.55 -41.31 24.56
N ILE A 30 -66.78 -41.32 23.45
CA ILE A 30 -67.10 -42.08 22.21
C ILE A 30 -65.81 -42.73 21.67
N ALA A 31 -65.82 -44.05 21.53
CA ALA A 31 -64.69 -44.85 21.05
C ALA A 31 -64.49 -44.74 19.53
N VAL A 32 -63.29 -44.37 19.07
CA VAL A 32 -62.79 -44.68 17.71
C VAL A 32 -61.24 -44.71 17.69
N ALA A 33 -60.70 -45.85 17.23
CA ALA A 33 -59.41 -46.12 16.59
C ALA A 33 -58.07 -45.73 17.26
N ASP A 34 -57.13 -46.68 17.24
CA ASP A 34 -55.73 -46.56 17.64
C ASP A 34 -55.04 -45.32 17.03
N GLU A 35 -54.67 -44.37 17.88
CA GLU A 35 -53.74 -43.30 17.52
C GLU A 35 -52.52 -43.34 18.46
N VAL A 36 -51.37 -43.66 17.88
CA VAL A 36 -50.06 -43.62 18.53
C VAL A 36 -49.76 -42.17 18.91
N ILE A 37 -49.77 -41.85 20.19
CA ILE A 37 -49.30 -40.56 20.71
C ILE A 37 -47.78 -40.50 20.50
N SER A 38 -47.36 -39.88 19.40
CA SER A 38 -45.97 -39.47 19.18
C SER A 38 -45.66 -38.28 20.10
N VAL A 39 -45.13 -38.55 21.29
CA VAL A 39 -44.49 -37.53 22.13
C VAL A 39 -43.24 -37.03 21.39
N ARG A 40 -43.33 -35.83 20.78
CA ARG A 40 -42.14 -35.14 20.28
C ARG A 40 -41.36 -34.60 21.47
N THR A 41 -40.37 -35.36 21.93
CA THR A 41 -39.30 -34.82 22.77
C THR A 41 -38.41 -33.93 21.89
N THR A 42 -38.42 -32.62 22.12
CA THR A 42 -37.32 -31.75 21.64
C THR A 42 -36.01 -32.30 22.22
N PRO A 43 -34.97 -32.54 21.39
CA PRO A 43 -33.69 -32.98 21.90
C PRO A 43 -33.15 -31.90 22.84
N LEU A 44 -32.59 -32.33 23.99
CA LEU A 44 -31.76 -31.45 24.82
C LEU A 44 -30.61 -30.92 23.96
N ALA A 45 -30.37 -29.61 24.00
CA ALA A 45 -29.26 -28.97 23.30
C ALA A 45 -27.95 -29.69 23.64
N SER A 46 -27.12 -29.94 22.63
CA SER A 46 -25.80 -30.54 22.86
C SER A 46 -24.89 -29.57 23.62
N ASP A 47 -23.83 -30.08 24.26
CA ASP A 47 -22.84 -29.22 24.93
C ASP A 47 -22.20 -28.21 23.96
N GLU A 48 -22.08 -28.58 22.68
CA GLU A 48 -21.61 -27.68 21.61
C GLU A 48 -22.62 -26.56 21.32
N ASP A 49 -23.92 -26.87 21.23
CA ASP A 49 -24.98 -25.86 21.01
C ASP A 49 -25.05 -24.85 22.18
N VAL A 50 -24.85 -25.33 23.41
CA VAL A 50 -24.82 -24.48 24.60
C VAL A 50 -23.60 -23.56 24.59
N GLN A 51 -22.43 -24.07 24.21
CA GLN A 51 -21.22 -23.24 24.10
C GLN A 51 -21.31 -22.22 22.97
N GLU A 52 -21.83 -22.61 21.80
CA GLU A 52 -22.03 -21.68 20.70
C GLU A 52 -23.01 -20.55 21.07
N GLN A 53 -24.06 -20.88 21.82
CA GLN A 53 -25.00 -19.86 22.31
C GLN A 53 -24.34 -18.91 23.32
N ARG A 54 -23.52 -19.41 24.24
CA ARG A 54 -22.77 -18.57 25.20
C ARG A 54 -21.82 -17.62 24.48
N ALA A 55 -21.07 -18.11 23.49
CA ALA A 55 -20.17 -17.29 22.68
C ALA A 55 -20.93 -16.17 21.95
N ARG A 56 -22.10 -16.48 21.37
CA ARG A 56 -22.97 -15.47 20.72
C ARG A 56 -23.48 -14.42 21.71
N ASP A 57 -23.90 -14.84 22.90
CA ASP A 57 -24.40 -13.94 23.94
C ASP A 57 -23.28 -13.03 24.48
N ALA A 58 -22.08 -13.58 24.69
CA ALA A 58 -20.89 -12.83 25.08
C ALA A 58 -20.50 -11.79 24.02
N ALA A 59 -20.43 -12.19 22.73
CA ALA A 59 -20.15 -11.27 21.64
C ALA A 59 -21.20 -10.14 21.51
N TRP A 60 -22.48 -10.45 21.77
CA TRP A 60 -23.53 -9.43 21.82
C TRP A 60 -23.32 -8.44 22.97
N LEU A 61 -22.98 -8.94 24.17
CA LEU A 61 -22.68 -8.11 25.34
C LEU A 61 -21.47 -7.20 25.08
N THR A 62 -20.42 -7.70 24.42
CA THR A 62 -19.26 -6.91 24.02
C THR A 62 -19.65 -5.77 23.07
N ARG A 63 -20.45 -6.04 22.03
CA ARG A 63 -20.94 -4.99 21.12
C ARG A 63 -21.82 -3.96 21.83
N HIS A 64 -22.63 -4.41 22.79
CA HIS A 64 -23.43 -3.52 23.63
C HIS A 64 -22.52 -2.61 24.48
N ALA A 65 -21.46 -3.17 25.06
CA ALA A 65 -20.47 -2.43 25.83
C ALA A 65 -19.79 -1.33 24.99
N LEU A 66 -19.36 -1.65 23.77
CA LEU A 66 -18.74 -0.68 22.86
C LEU A 66 -19.70 0.46 22.50
N THR A 67 -20.96 0.13 22.25
CA THR A 67 -22.00 1.14 21.98
C THR A 67 -22.26 2.04 23.21
N ALA A 68 -22.27 1.46 24.42
CA ALA A 68 -22.40 2.23 25.66
C ALA A 68 -21.18 3.13 25.92
N GLY A 69 -19.98 2.66 25.59
CA GLY A 69 -18.73 3.42 25.64
C GLY A 69 -18.77 4.66 24.76
N LEU A 70 -19.20 4.53 23.51
CA LEU A 70 -19.37 5.65 22.57
C LEU A 70 -20.34 6.73 23.08
N ASN A 71 -21.34 6.32 23.88
CA ASN A 71 -22.30 7.24 24.50
C ASN A 71 -21.79 7.85 25.82
N GLY A 72 -20.53 7.61 26.20
CA GLY A 72 -19.90 8.18 27.39
C GLY A 72 -20.18 7.44 28.69
N SER A 73 -20.71 6.21 28.65
CA SER A 73 -21.03 5.43 29.85
C SER A 73 -19.95 4.39 30.17
N ALA A 74 -18.84 4.84 30.78
CA ALA A 74 -17.69 4.00 31.10
C ALA A 74 -18.03 2.83 32.04
N ASP A 75 -18.80 3.08 33.09
CA ASP A 75 -19.22 2.04 34.05
C ASP A 75 -20.10 0.98 33.39
N THR A 76 -21.05 1.40 32.56
CA THR A 76 -21.92 0.48 31.80
C THR A 76 -21.12 -0.34 30.80
N ARG A 77 -20.15 0.27 30.12
CA ARG A 77 -19.21 -0.43 29.23
C ARG A 77 -18.47 -1.52 30.00
N ARG A 78 -17.85 -1.17 31.12
CA ARG A 78 -17.05 -2.12 31.92
C ARG A 78 -17.91 -3.27 32.45
N ALA A 79 -19.06 -2.97 33.05
CA ALA A 79 -19.96 -3.99 33.58
C ALA A 79 -20.47 -4.95 32.49
N ALA A 80 -20.71 -4.45 31.27
CA ALA A 80 -21.13 -5.28 30.15
C ALA A 80 -20.00 -6.21 29.65
N LEU A 81 -18.74 -5.74 29.63
CA LEU A 81 -17.58 -6.58 29.29
C LEU A 81 -17.33 -7.66 30.35
N GLU A 82 -17.38 -7.31 31.63
CA GLU A 82 -17.24 -8.28 32.72
C GLU A 82 -18.35 -9.34 32.68
N LYS A 83 -19.57 -8.94 32.31
CA LYS A 83 -20.68 -9.87 32.09
C LYS A 83 -20.47 -10.76 30.84
N ALA A 84 -19.85 -10.24 29.79
CA ALA A 84 -19.48 -11.05 28.62
C ALA A 84 -18.52 -12.17 29.03
N LEU A 85 -17.46 -11.84 29.79
CA LEU A 85 -16.51 -12.83 30.31
C LEU A 85 -17.13 -13.82 31.31
N ALA A 86 -18.11 -13.39 32.11
CA ALA A 86 -18.85 -14.30 32.97
C ALA A 86 -19.76 -15.26 32.18
N THR A 87 -20.12 -14.91 30.94
CA THR A 87 -20.95 -15.73 30.04
C THR A 87 -20.09 -16.70 29.24
N ASP A 88 -18.96 -16.21 28.72
CA ASP A 88 -17.94 -16.97 28.03
C ASP A 88 -16.56 -16.41 28.41
N ALA A 89 -15.81 -17.19 29.19
CA ALA A 89 -14.49 -16.78 29.69
C ALA A 89 -13.42 -16.75 28.59
N ASP A 90 -13.69 -17.30 27.42
CA ASP A 90 -12.78 -17.29 26.27
C ASP A 90 -13.16 -16.23 25.22
N CYS A 91 -14.13 -15.33 25.53
CA CYS A 91 -14.53 -14.24 24.64
C CYS A 91 -13.39 -13.22 24.47
N GLU A 92 -12.58 -13.42 23.43
CA GLU A 92 -11.37 -12.65 23.15
C GLU A 92 -11.68 -11.16 22.99
N GLU A 93 -12.80 -10.81 22.33
CA GLU A 93 -13.19 -9.42 22.13
C GLU A 93 -13.44 -8.69 23.46
N ALA A 94 -14.01 -9.38 24.45
CA ALA A 94 -14.22 -8.79 25.77
C ALA A 94 -12.90 -8.55 26.50
N HIS A 95 -11.95 -9.49 26.42
CA HIS A 95 -10.61 -9.35 26.97
C HIS A 95 -9.85 -8.16 26.36
N TRP A 96 -9.81 -8.05 25.03
CA TRP A 96 -9.14 -6.95 24.34
C TRP A 96 -9.67 -5.59 24.78
N HIS A 97 -11.00 -5.45 24.89
CA HIS A 97 -11.63 -4.20 25.30
C HIS A 97 -11.54 -3.92 26.82
N LEU A 98 -11.14 -4.91 27.63
CA LEU A 98 -10.76 -4.69 29.03
C LEU A 98 -9.27 -4.32 29.20
N GLY A 99 -8.51 -4.24 28.10
CA GLY A 99 -7.08 -3.96 28.15
C GLY A 99 -6.25 -5.19 28.52
N GLU A 100 -6.76 -6.38 28.20
CA GLU A 100 -6.08 -7.65 28.41
C GLU A 100 -5.57 -8.19 27.08
N VAL A 101 -4.40 -8.83 27.13
CA VAL A 101 -3.75 -9.44 25.97
C VAL A 101 -3.34 -10.86 26.32
N ARG A 102 -3.29 -11.72 25.30
CA ARG A 102 -2.87 -13.10 25.48
C ARG A 102 -1.34 -13.19 25.57
N TYR A 103 -0.82 -13.74 26.67
CA TYR A 103 0.62 -13.96 26.88
C TYR A 103 0.86 -15.35 27.49
N LYS A 104 1.60 -16.22 26.77
CA LYS A 104 1.83 -17.63 27.15
C LYS A 104 0.54 -18.38 27.49
N ASP A 105 -0.46 -18.24 26.62
CA ASP A 105 -1.80 -18.86 26.72
C ASP A 105 -2.69 -18.36 27.87
N GLU A 106 -2.31 -17.28 28.56
CA GLU A 106 -3.12 -16.63 29.59
C GLU A 106 -3.58 -15.24 29.14
N TRP A 107 -4.82 -14.85 29.47
CA TRP A 107 -5.30 -13.48 29.35
C TRP A 107 -4.85 -12.67 30.55
N LEU A 108 -4.07 -11.62 30.30
CA LEU A 108 -3.48 -10.80 31.35
C LEU A 108 -3.63 -9.31 31.01
N PRO A 109 -3.87 -8.44 32.01
CA PRO A 109 -3.78 -7.01 31.82
C PRO A 109 -2.41 -6.60 31.26
N VAL A 110 -2.39 -5.60 30.38
CA VAL A 110 -1.17 -5.05 29.76
C VAL A 110 -0.06 -4.77 30.79
N ASP A 111 -0.40 -4.14 31.93
CA ASP A 111 0.56 -3.85 33.02
C ASP A 111 1.20 -5.12 33.62
N GLU A 112 0.44 -6.21 33.71
CA GLU A 112 0.93 -7.48 34.26
C GLU A 112 1.85 -8.18 33.27
N VAL A 113 1.52 -8.17 31.98
CA VAL A 113 2.39 -8.73 30.93
C VAL A 113 3.75 -8.04 30.93
N GLU A 114 3.78 -6.72 31.06
CA GLU A 114 5.04 -5.95 31.13
C GLU A 114 5.89 -6.37 32.31
N SER A 115 5.26 -6.57 33.47
CA SER A 115 5.94 -7.05 34.68
C SER A 115 6.51 -8.46 34.50
N ARG A 116 5.76 -9.36 33.86
CA ARG A 116 6.23 -10.73 33.57
C ARG A 116 7.38 -10.74 32.56
N VAL A 117 7.28 -9.96 31.49
CA VAL A 117 8.30 -9.85 30.43
C VAL A 117 9.61 -9.27 30.95
N ALA A 118 9.55 -8.34 31.90
CA ALA A 118 10.75 -7.81 32.56
C ALA A 118 11.59 -8.89 33.26
N THR A 119 10.97 -9.99 33.68
CA THR A 119 11.63 -11.11 34.37
C THR A 119 11.82 -12.36 33.50
N ASP A 120 11.43 -12.31 32.22
CA ASP A 120 11.51 -13.45 31.31
C ASP A 120 12.97 -13.70 30.85
N PRO A 121 13.57 -14.87 31.17
CA PRO A 121 14.96 -15.18 30.81
C PRO A 121 15.17 -15.35 29.30
N ASP A 122 14.17 -15.82 28.56
CA ASP A 122 14.27 -16.00 27.11
C ASP A 122 14.28 -14.63 26.41
N ILE A 123 13.50 -13.66 26.91
CA ILE A 123 13.53 -12.28 26.41
C ILE A 123 14.87 -11.59 26.72
N ALA A 124 15.44 -11.84 27.91
CA ALA A 124 16.76 -11.31 28.27
C ALA A 124 17.87 -11.87 27.36
N GLU A 125 17.86 -13.19 27.09
CA GLU A 125 18.83 -13.82 26.20
C GLU A 125 18.64 -13.39 24.74
N TYR A 126 17.40 -13.24 24.28
CA TYR A 126 17.11 -12.72 22.94
C TYR A 126 17.77 -11.34 22.71
N ARG A 127 17.61 -10.41 23.66
CA ARG A 127 18.22 -9.06 23.58
C ARG A 127 19.74 -9.13 23.49
N LYS A 128 20.36 -10.03 24.27
CA LYS A 128 21.81 -10.24 24.27
C LYS A 128 22.31 -10.80 22.94
N LEU A 129 21.64 -11.82 22.39
CA LEU A 129 22.01 -12.41 21.09
C LEU A 129 21.84 -11.40 19.95
N LYS A 130 20.74 -10.64 19.96
CA LYS A 130 20.46 -9.56 19.00
C LYS A 130 21.54 -8.47 19.03
N ALA A 131 22.00 -8.06 20.20
CA ALA A 131 23.07 -7.07 20.34
C ALA A 131 24.43 -7.55 19.79
N ALA A 132 24.64 -8.87 19.64
CA ALA A 132 25.89 -9.47 19.19
C ALA A 132 25.95 -9.78 17.68
N LEU A 133 24.92 -9.41 16.90
CA LEU A 133 24.81 -9.74 15.48
C LEU A 133 25.88 -9.05 14.62
N ASN A 134 26.20 -7.78 14.89
CA ASN A 134 27.20 -6.97 14.17
C ASN A 134 27.05 -7.01 12.63
N GLY A 135 25.82 -7.10 12.10
CA GLY A 135 25.54 -7.18 10.66
C GLY A 135 25.85 -8.52 10.00
N ASP A 136 26.27 -9.53 10.76
CA ASP A 136 26.62 -10.85 10.23
C ASP A 136 25.36 -11.65 9.86
N SER A 137 25.22 -11.95 8.57
CA SER A 137 24.07 -12.69 8.02
C SER A 137 23.93 -14.12 8.56
N GLN A 138 25.04 -14.82 8.83
CA GLN A 138 25.00 -16.17 9.40
C GLN A 138 24.54 -16.16 10.86
N ARG A 139 25.04 -15.22 11.65
CA ARG A 139 24.58 -15.03 13.05
C ARG A 139 23.11 -14.65 13.09
N THR A 140 22.68 -13.82 12.15
CA THR A 140 21.27 -13.42 12.03
C THR A 140 20.36 -14.61 11.70
N LEU A 141 20.77 -15.50 10.79
CA LEU A 141 20.07 -16.77 10.52
C LEU A 141 20.06 -17.72 11.73
N ALA A 142 21.17 -17.77 12.49
CA ALA A 142 21.26 -18.57 13.70
C ALA A 142 20.30 -18.04 14.78
N LEU A 143 20.21 -16.72 14.95
CA LEU A 143 19.24 -16.08 15.85
C LEU A 143 17.79 -16.36 15.40
N ALA A 144 17.48 -16.26 14.11
CA ALA A 144 16.15 -16.63 13.60
C ALA A 144 15.78 -18.09 13.95
N THR A 145 16.75 -19.01 13.82
CA THR A 145 16.57 -20.42 14.19
C THR A 145 16.35 -20.58 15.70
N TRP A 146 17.08 -19.82 16.52
CA TRP A 146 16.92 -19.80 17.97
C TRP A 146 15.53 -19.29 18.37
N CYS A 147 15.06 -18.20 17.77
CA CYS A 147 13.73 -17.63 18.03
C CYS A 147 12.62 -18.64 17.72
N MET A 148 12.68 -19.33 16.58
CA MET A 148 11.69 -20.37 16.23
C MET A 148 11.62 -21.48 17.28
N LYS A 149 12.76 -21.95 17.79
CA LYS A 149 12.83 -23.02 18.80
C LYS A 149 12.25 -22.60 20.16
N ARG A 150 12.17 -21.29 20.42
CA ARG A 150 11.67 -20.70 21.68
C ARG A 150 10.24 -20.18 21.57
N GLY A 151 9.53 -20.49 20.48
CA GLY A 151 8.15 -20.03 20.28
C GLY A 151 8.06 -18.54 20.00
N MET A 152 9.07 -17.95 19.36
CA MET A 152 9.10 -16.54 18.93
C MET A 152 9.09 -16.43 17.39
N PRO A 153 8.02 -16.86 16.70
CA PRO A 153 7.99 -16.95 15.23
C PRO A 153 8.13 -15.58 14.56
N ASP A 154 7.45 -14.54 15.03
CA ASP A 154 7.53 -13.21 14.44
C ASP A 154 8.96 -12.64 14.51
N ALA A 155 9.67 -12.90 15.63
CA ALA A 155 11.05 -12.45 15.79
C ALA A 155 12.00 -13.22 14.85
N ALA A 156 11.71 -14.50 14.59
CA ALA A 156 12.45 -15.26 13.59
C ALA A 156 12.21 -14.71 12.19
N GLU A 157 10.95 -14.46 11.82
CA GLU A 157 10.59 -13.87 10.53
C GLU A 157 11.29 -12.53 10.30
N LEU A 158 11.29 -11.64 11.30
CA LEU A 158 11.99 -10.36 11.26
C LEU A 158 13.46 -10.53 10.87
N HIS A 159 14.17 -11.44 11.53
CA HIS A 159 15.58 -11.70 11.26
C HIS A 159 15.82 -12.33 9.88
N LEU A 160 14.95 -13.22 9.42
CA LEU A 160 15.01 -13.73 8.06
C LEU A 160 14.85 -12.61 7.02
N ARG A 161 13.89 -11.69 7.24
CA ARG A 161 13.69 -10.54 6.35
C ARG A 161 14.87 -9.56 6.36
N GLN A 162 15.55 -9.39 7.51
CA GLN A 162 16.78 -8.59 7.59
C GLN A 162 17.90 -9.17 6.71
N VAL A 163 18.10 -10.50 6.76
CA VAL A 163 19.07 -11.17 5.88
C VAL A 163 18.69 -11.00 4.40
N LEU A 164 17.41 -11.12 4.07
CA LEU A 164 16.94 -10.99 2.69
C LEU A 164 17.12 -9.57 2.13
N ALA A 165 16.92 -8.54 2.95
CA ALA A 165 16.98 -7.13 2.54
C ALA A 165 18.41 -6.57 2.47
N SER A 166 19.36 -7.15 3.21
CA SER A 166 20.74 -6.65 3.26
C SER A 166 21.55 -7.05 2.03
N ARG A 167 22.11 -6.06 1.32
CA ARG A 167 23.03 -6.27 0.18
C ARG A 167 24.37 -6.89 0.58
N GLU A 168 24.73 -6.79 1.85
CA GLU A 168 25.97 -7.34 2.40
C GLU A 168 25.81 -8.83 2.76
N SER A 169 24.58 -9.34 2.80
CA SER A 169 24.31 -10.74 3.06
C SER A 169 24.80 -11.63 1.92
N ARG A 170 25.32 -12.81 2.25
CA ARG A 170 25.74 -13.78 1.23
C ARG A 170 24.52 -14.25 0.45
N ALA A 171 24.67 -14.44 -0.87
CA ALA A 171 23.57 -14.92 -1.72
C ALA A 171 22.96 -16.25 -1.23
N ALA A 172 23.78 -17.15 -0.67
CA ALA A 172 23.31 -18.40 -0.07
C ALA A 172 22.42 -18.17 1.18
N ASP A 173 22.74 -17.16 1.99
CA ASP A 173 21.96 -16.81 3.19
C ASP A 173 20.65 -16.11 2.82
N GLN A 174 20.67 -15.25 1.81
CA GLN A 174 19.45 -14.66 1.24
C GLN A 174 18.51 -15.74 0.67
N GLN A 175 19.07 -16.74 -0.01
CA GLN A 175 18.29 -17.85 -0.56
C GLN A 175 17.74 -18.78 0.54
N ASP A 176 18.49 -19.01 1.62
CA ASP A 176 18.00 -19.75 2.79
C ASP A 176 16.89 -18.95 3.50
N ALA A 177 17.08 -17.65 3.72
CA ALA A 177 16.08 -16.78 4.30
C ALA A 177 14.77 -16.77 3.49
N ALA A 178 14.85 -16.57 2.17
CA ALA A 178 13.69 -16.59 1.28
C ALA A 178 12.93 -17.92 1.35
N ARG A 179 13.66 -19.05 1.37
CA ARG A 179 13.07 -20.39 1.48
C ARG A 179 12.32 -20.58 2.79
N ARG A 180 12.92 -20.15 3.91
CA ARG A 180 12.30 -20.24 5.24
C ARG A 180 11.07 -19.32 5.39
N LEU A 181 11.06 -18.21 4.66
CA LEU A 181 9.91 -17.29 4.56
C LEU A 181 8.85 -17.73 3.55
N GLY A 182 9.04 -18.85 2.83
CA GLY A 182 8.09 -19.31 1.80
C GLY A 182 7.98 -18.37 0.59
N LEU A 183 9.04 -17.60 0.32
CA LEU A 183 9.09 -16.64 -0.79
C LEU A 183 9.65 -17.29 -2.06
N GLU A 184 9.03 -16.95 -3.18
CA GLU A 184 9.45 -17.30 -4.54
C GLU A 184 9.97 -16.05 -5.26
N ARG A 185 10.94 -16.22 -6.15
CA ARG A 185 11.42 -15.13 -7.00
C ARG A 185 10.59 -15.07 -8.29
N VAL A 186 9.90 -13.95 -8.51
CA VAL A 186 9.14 -13.66 -9.73
C VAL A 186 9.69 -12.38 -10.36
N GLY A 187 10.41 -12.52 -11.47
CA GLY A 187 11.20 -11.43 -12.06
C GLY A 187 12.28 -10.94 -11.08
N ASP A 188 12.27 -9.65 -10.79
CA ASP A 188 13.21 -9.01 -9.85
C ASP A 188 12.67 -8.88 -8.41
N ARG A 189 11.51 -9.49 -8.11
CA ARG A 189 10.85 -9.38 -6.79
C ARG A 189 10.74 -10.73 -6.09
N TRP A 190 10.84 -10.68 -4.76
CA TRP A 190 10.43 -11.78 -3.88
C TRP A 190 8.95 -11.61 -3.55
N LEU A 191 8.16 -12.64 -3.82
CA LEU A 191 6.73 -12.69 -3.50
C LEU A 191 6.47 -13.92 -2.64
N SER A 192 5.48 -13.85 -1.74
CA SER A 192 4.99 -15.07 -1.10
C SER A 192 4.48 -16.05 -2.14
N SER A 193 4.54 -17.35 -1.83
CA SER A 193 4.00 -18.38 -2.72
C SER A 193 2.52 -18.13 -3.09
N ALA A 194 1.75 -17.57 -2.15
CA ALA A 194 0.36 -17.17 -2.35
C ALA A 194 0.22 -15.99 -3.32
N GLU A 195 0.99 -14.92 -3.15
CA GLU A 195 0.99 -13.76 -4.06
C GLU A 195 1.47 -14.14 -5.46
N ALA A 196 2.54 -14.92 -5.56
CA ALA A 196 3.07 -15.41 -6.83
C ALA A 196 2.01 -16.26 -7.57
N LYS A 197 1.30 -17.13 -6.84
CA LYS A 197 0.17 -17.88 -7.38
C LYS A 197 -0.98 -16.96 -7.80
N ALA A 198 -1.41 -16.03 -6.95
CA ALA A 198 -2.50 -15.11 -7.25
C ALA A 198 -2.20 -14.25 -8.50
N LEU A 199 -0.95 -13.81 -8.68
CA LEU A 199 -0.52 -13.07 -9.86
C LEU A 199 -0.58 -13.93 -11.13
N ARG A 200 -0.12 -15.19 -11.06
CA ARG A 200 -0.23 -16.16 -12.16
C ARG A 200 -1.71 -16.45 -12.49
N ASP A 201 -2.52 -16.73 -11.49
CA ASP A 201 -3.94 -17.03 -11.63
C ASP A 201 -4.70 -15.84 -12.25
N ARG A 202 -4.42 -14.60 -11.81
CA ARG A 202 -5.01 -13.38 -12.39
C ARG A 202 -4.61 -13.20 -13.86
N SER A 203 -3.35 -13.45 -14.19
CA SER A 203 -2.86 -13.42 -15.58
C SER A 203 -3.62 -14.42 -16.46
N GLU A 204 -3.75 -15.67 -15.98
CA GLU A 204 -4.50 -16.70 -16.70
C GLU A 204 -5.99 -16.36 -16.85
N GLN A 205 -6.61 -15.83 -15.79
CA GLN A 205 -8.02 -15.41 -15.81
C GLN A 205 -8.23 -14.30 -16.84
N THR A 206 -7.33 -13.31 -16.88
CA THR A 206 -7.35 -12.20 -17.85
C THR A 206 -7.23 -12.72 -19.28
N ASP A 207 -6.32 -13.66 -19.53
CA ASP A 207 -6.15 -14.28 -20.86
C ASP A 207 -7.38 -15.09 -21.29
N LYS A 208 -7.97 -15.86 -20.37
CA LYS A 208 -9.22 -16.61 -20.62
C LYS A 208 -10.37 -15.65 -20.93
N LEU A 209 -10.50 -14.56 -20.16
CA LEU A 209 -11.51 -13.53 -20.36
C LEU A 209 -11.32 -12.81 -21.70
N ALA A 210 -10.09 -12.44 -22.06
CA ALA A 210 -9.78 -11.78 -23.33
C ALA A 210 -10.17 -12.66 -24.53
N ARG A 211 -9.87 -13.96 -24.48
CA ARG A 211 -10.29 -14.93 -25.51
C ARG A 211 -11.81 -15.03 -25.62
N ARG A 212 -12.52 -15.07 -24.49
CA ARG A 212 -13.99 -15.12 -24.45
C ARG A 212 -14.63 -13.86 -25.01
N LEU A 213 -14.10 -12.69 -24.68
CA LEU A 213 -14.65 -11.40 -25.08
C LEU A 213 -14.28 -11.01 -26.52
N ALA A 214 -13.30 -11.65 -27.15
CA ALA A 214 -12.78 -11.25 -28.47
C ALA A 214 -13.85 -11.09 -29.57
N SER A 215 -14.83 -12.00 -29.64
CA SER A 215 -15.93 -11.90 -30.62
C SER A 215 -16.93 -10.81 -30.24
N SER A 216 -17.29 -10.71 -28.96
CA SER A 216 -18.17 -9.68 -28.42
C SER A 216 -17.61 -8.28 -28.62
N LEU A 217 -16.31 -8.06 -28.39
CA LEU A 217 -15.64 -6.77 -28.61
C LEU A 217 -15.80 -6.29 -30.06
N ARG A 218 -15.57 -7.16 -31.04
CA ARG A 218 -15.76 -6.83 -32.46
C ARG A 218 -17.22 -6.47 -32.77
N ARG A 219 -18.17 -7.18 -32.15
CA ARG A 219 -19.61 -6.90 -32.29
C ARG A 219 -19.97 -5.57 -31.64
N TRP A 220 -19.61 -5.35 -30.38
CA TRP A 220 -19.90 -4.13 -29.64
C TRP A 220 -19.32 -2.90 -30.32
N ARG A 221 -18.06 -2.97 -30.78
CA ARG A 221 -17.44 -1.90 -31.57
C ARG A 221 -18.32 -1.50 -32.77
N ARG A 222 -18.76 -2.49 -33.57
CA ARG A 222 -19.61 -2.23 -34.73
C ARG A 222 -20.96 -1.61 -34.36
N LEU A 223 -21.58 -2.08 -33.27
CA LEU A 223 -22.86 -1.54 -32.80
C LEU A 223 -22.71 -0.10 -32.29
N ILE A 224 -21.63 0.18 -31.56
CA ILE A 224 -21.32 1.51 -31.03
C ILE A 224 -21.01 2.49 -32.18
N GLU A 225 -20.22 2.07 -33.17
CA GLU A 225 -19.88 2.89 -34.33
C GLU A 225 -21.03 3.04 -35.35
N GLY A 226 -22.08 2.23 -35.22
CA GLY A 226 -23.24 2.28 -36.08
C GLY A 226 -24.11 3.53 -35.87
N ASN A 227 -25.06 3.73 -36.79
CA ASN A 227 -25.95 4.89 -36.81
C ASN A 227 -27.20 4.76 -35.90
N SER A 228 -27.45 3.59 -35.30
CA SER A 228 -28.59 3.38 -34.40
C SER A 228 -28.20 3.67 -32.94
N ALA A 229 -28.84 4.70 -32.37
CA ALA A 229 -28.65 5.06 -30.95
C ALA A 229 -29.09 3.93 -30.00
N GLU A 230 -30.17 3.22 -30.35
CA GLU A 230 -30.68 2.08 -29.57
C GLU A 230 -29.69 0.92 -29.53
N GLN A 231 -29.12 0.55 -30.69
CA GLN A 231 -28.12 -0.52 -30.77
C GLN A 231 -26.83 -0.16 -30.03
N ARG A 232 -26.43 1.12 -30.08
CA ARG A 232 -25.31 1.63 -29.30
C ARG A 232 -25.54 1.51 -27.81
N GLN A 233 -26.70 1.98 -27.32
CA GLN A 233 -27.03 1.87 -25.90
C GLN A 233 -27.10 0.42 -25.44
N GLN A 234 -27.70 -0.47 -26.26
CA GLN A 234 -27.74 -1.89 -25.97
C GLN A 234 -26.33 -2.50 -25.82
N ALA A 235 -25.38 -2.08 -26.65
CA ALA A 235 -24.00 -2.54 -26.52
C ALA A 235 -23.32 -2.01 -25.24
N ILE A 236 -23.56 -0.75 -24.88
CA ILE A 236 -23.04 -0.14 -23.65
C ILE A 236 -23.58 -0.85 -22.42
N ASP A 237 -24.89 -1.13 -22.38
CA ASP A 237 -25.53 -1.81 -21.26
C ASP A 237 -25.00 -3.26 -21.10
N GLN A 238 -24.80 -3.97 -22.22
CA GLN A 238 -24.15 -5.29 -22.19
C GLN A 238 -22.72 -5.26 -21.64
N ILE A 239 -21.96 -4.20 -21.91
CA ILE A 239 -20.60 -4.05 -21.36
C ILE A 239 -20.69 -3.77 -19.86
N ARG A 240 -21.62 -2.89 -19.43
CA ARG A 240 -21.81 -2.55 -18.01
C ARG A 240 -22.16 -3.77 -17.15
N GLU A 241 -22.91 -4.73 -17.69
CA GLU A 241 -23.28 -5.97 -17.01
C GLU A 241 -22.09 -6.85 -16.63
N LEU A 242 -20.92 -6.68 -17.28
CA LEU A 242 -19.74 -7.49 -16.96
C LEU A 242 -19.26 -7.29 -15.52
N LYS A 243 -19.25 -6.03 -15.05
CA LYS A 243 -18.78 -5.60 -13.71
C LYS A 243 -17.51 -6.31 -13.21
N ASP A 244 -16.57 -6.60 -14.12
CA ASP A 244 -15.31 -7.28 -13.83
C ASP A 244 -14.16 -6.32 -14.12
N SER A 245 -13.39 -5.95 -13.09
CA SER A 245 -12.26 -5.02 -13.23
C SER A 245 -11.19 -5.55 -14.19
N ASN A 246 -11.02 -6.87 -14.32
CA ASN A 246 -10.08 -7.47 -15.28
C ASN A 246 -10.52 -7.22 -16.75
N ALA A 247 -11.79 -6.90 -16.98
CA ALA A 247 -12.28 -6.56 -18.32
C ALA A 247 -11.85 -5.16 -18.77
N ILE A 248 -11.52 -4.24 -17.85
CA ILE A 248 -11.25 -2.83 -18.17
C ILE A 248 -10.13 -2.71 -19.21
N THR A 249 -8.96 -3.29 -18.94
CA THR A 249 -7.81 -3.21 -19.87
C THR A 249 -8.10 -3.85 -21.23
N ILE A 250 -8.90 -4.92 -21.25
CA ILE A 250 -9.32 -5.61 -22.47
C ILE A 250 -10.25 -4.70 -23.29
N LEU A 251 -11.23 -4.09 -22.62
CA LEU A 251 -12.20 -3.15 -23.22
C LEU A 251 -11.50 -1.89 -23.73
N GLU A 252 -10.59 -1.30 -22.95
CA GLU A 252 -9.79 -0.14 -23.37
C GLU A 252 -9.04 -0.42 -24.67
N ARG A 253 -8.33 -1.55 -24.74
CA ARG A 253 -7.56 -1.93 -25.93
C ARG A 253 -8.45 -2.23 -27.13
N GLY A 254 -9.65 -2.78 -26.90
CA GLY A 254 -10.59 -3.15 -27.95
C GLY A 254 -11.48 -2.02 -28.45
N LEU A 255 -11.82 -1.05 -27.60
CA LEU A 255 -12.82 -0.01 -27.85
C LEU A 255 -12.16 1.37 -27.89
N SER A 256 -11.47 1.81 -26.84
CA SER A 256 -11.01 3.20 -26.70
C SER A 256 -10.03 3.67 -27.78
N ALA A 257 -9.20 2.78 -28.32
CA ALA A 257 -8.28 3.10 -29.41
C ALA A 257 -8.94 3.14 -30.81
N SER A 258 -10.23 2.82 -30.91
CA SER A 258 -10.90 2.57 -32.19
C SER A 258 -11.51 3.80 -32.83
N SER A 259 -12.16 4.67 -32.05
CA SER A 259 -12.83 5.89 -32.50
C SER A 259 -13.24 6.77 -31.31
N VAL A 260 -13.51 8.05 -31.56
CA VAL A 260 -14.04 8.99 -30.52
C VAL A 260 -15.34 8.47 -29.93
N THR A 261 -16.20 7.89 -30.77
CA THR A 261 -17.49 7.33 -30.35
C THR A 261 -17.36 6.15 -29.38
N THR A 262 -16.39 5.27 -29.62
CA THR A 262 -16.14 4.12 -28.75
C THR A 262 -15.42 4.54 -27.46
N ALA A 263 -14.57 5.57 -27.51
CA ALA A 263 -14.00 6.18 -26.32
C ALA A 263 -15.07 6.84 -25.44
N ALA A 264 -16.02 7.59 -26.02
CA ALA A 264 -17.14 8.18 -25.29
C ALA A 264 -18.02 7.11 -24.61
N ALA A 265 -18.35 6.04 -25.33
CA ALA A 265 -19.07 4.90 -24.78
C ALA A 265 -18.31 4.25 -23.60
N MET A 266 -16.97 4.18 -23.67
CA MET A 266 -16.16 3.66 -22.59
C MET A 266 -16.25 4.53 -21.33
N ILE A 267 -16.27 5.86 -21.45
CA ILE A 267 -16.50 6.75 -20.30
C ILE A 267 -17.84 6.46 -19.63
N GLU A 268 -18.89 6.23 -20.43
CA GLU A 268 -20.24 5.90 -19.95
C GLU A 268 -20.29 4.55 -19.21
N VAL A 269 -19.48 3.58 -19.63
CA VAL A 269 -19.34 2.30 -18.91
C VAL A 269 -18.62 2.53 -17.59
N LEU A 270 -17.46 3.18 -17.64
CA LEU A 270 -16.56 3.39 -16.49
C LEU A 270 -17.18 4.25 -15.39
N SER A 271 -18.07 5.18 -15.72
CA SER A 271 -18.78 6.00 -14.72
C SER A 271 -19.64 5.17 -13.76
N THR A 272 -20.06 3.97 -14.18
CA THR A 272 -20.87 3.06 -13.34
C THR A 272 -20.05 2.08 -12.51
N TRP A 273 -18.74 1.99 -12.72
CA TRP A 273 -17.87 1.02 -12.05
C TRP A 273 -17.10 1.72 -10.93
N ASP A 274 -17.38 1.35 -9.68
CA ASP A 274 -16.70 1.91 -8.50
C ASP A 274 -15.47 1.10 -8.12
N HIS A 275 -14.38 1.32 -8.86
CA HIS A 275 -13.13 0.60 -8.70
C HIS A 275 -11.93 1.45 -9.14
N LYS A 276 -10.78 1.30 -8.46
CA LYS A 276 -9.54 2.00 -8.77
C LYS A 276 -9.14 1.90 -10.25
N ASP A 277 -9.19 0.70 -10.82
CA ASP A 277 -8.84 0.48 -12.24
C ASP A 277 -9.73 1.26 -13.22
N ALA A 278 -10.99 1.54 -12.84
CA ALA A 278 -11.88 2.37 -13.63
C ALA A 278 -11.47 3.85 -13.53
N SER A 279 -11.13 4.34 -12.35
CA SER A 279 -10.54 5.67 -12.15
C SER A 279 -9.25 5.86 -12.96
N LEU A 280 -8.35 4.87 -12.95
CA LEU A 280 -7.13 4.89 -13.75
C LEU A 280 -7.42 4.88 -15.27
N SER A 281 -8.44 4.15 -15.69
CA SER A 281 -8.89 4.16 -17.07
C SER A 281 -9.42 5.53 -17.50
N LEU A 282 -10.27 6.16 -16.68
CA LEU A 282 -10.76 7.51 -16.92
C LEU A 282 -9.60 8.52 -17.02
N ALA A 283 -8.59 8.42 -16.15
CA ALA A 283 -7.39 9.26 -16.19
C ALA A 283 -6.62 9.10 -17.51
N ARG A 284 -6.44 7.88 -18.00
CA ARG A 284 -5.81 7.64 -19.32
C ARG A 284 -6.63 8.23 -20.46
N HIS A 285 -7.96 8.15 -20.42
CA HIS A 285 -8.80 8.76 -21.46
C HIS A 285 -8.67 10.29 -21.45
N ALA A 286 -8.68 10.91 -20.27
CA ALA A 286 -8.48 12.34 -20.12
C ALA A 286 -7.13 12.84 -20.66
N LEU A 287 -6.08 11.99 -20.62
CA LEU A 287 -4.73 12.34 -21.09
C LEU A 287 -4.45 12.02 -22.57
N LEU A 288 -4.95 10.88 -23.04
CA LEU A 288 -4.48 10.24 -24.27
C LEU A 288 -5.47 10.34 -25.43
N VAL A 289 -6.77 10.52 -25.16
CA VAL A 289 -7.78 10.65 -26.23
C VAL A 289 -7.72 12.09 -26.75
N PRO A 290 -7.51 12.33 -28.06
CA PRO A 290 -7.33 13.68 -28.61
C PRO A 290 -8.63 14.50 -28.72
N ASP A 291 -9.78 13.92 -28.39
CA ASP A 291 -11.09 14.59 -28.46
C ASP A 291 -11.43 15.29 -27.14
N GLU A 292 -11.68 16.60 -27.22
CA GLU A 292 -11.95 17.45 -26.06
C GLU A 292 -13.23 17.05 -25.30
N THR A 293 -14.27 16.59 -26.02
CA THR A 293 -15.53 16.20 -25.39
C THR A 293 -15.35 14.96 -24.52
N VAL A 294 -14.62 13.96 -25.03
CA VAL A 294 -14.27 12.76 -24.26
C VAL A 294 -13.38 13.09 -23.06
N GLN A 295 -12.40 13.97 -23.24
CA GLN A 295 -11.53 14.41 -22.13
C GLN A 295 -12.34 15.08 -21.02
N GLN A 296 -13.23 16.03 -21.35
CA GLN A 296 -14.04 16.73 -20.36
C GLN A 296 -15.02 15.79 -19.64
N ALA A 297 -15.60 14.83 -20.35
CA ALA A 297 -16.45 13.80 -19.74
C ALA A 297 -15.66 12.93 -18.74
N ALA A 298 -14.44 12.52 -19.10
CA ALA A 298 -13.58 11.76 -18.21
C ALA A 298 -13.16 12.57 -16.96
N ILE A 299 -12.82 13.85 -17.14
CA ILE A 299 -12.48 14.78 -16.04
C ILE A 299 -13.67 14.96 -15.09
N ALA A 300 -14.88 15.12 -15.62
CA ALA A 300 -16.09 15.28 -14.81
C ALA A 300 -16.35 14.07 -13.91
N GLU A 301 -16.11 12.86 -14.41
CA GLU A 301 -16.24 11.64 -13.60
C GLU A 301 -15.08 11.48 -12.60
N LEU A 302 -13.84 11.83 -12.97
CA LEU A 302 -12.70 11.81 -12.05
C LEU A 302 -12.88 12.71 -10.84
N LYS A 303 -13.50 13.89 -10.99
CA LYS A 303 -13.82 14.81 -9.87
C LYS A 303 -14.71 14.18 -8.80
N ARG A 304 -15.43 13.11 -9.13
CA ARG A 304 -16.28 12.36 -8.19
C ARG A 304 -15.56 11.18 -7.53
N ARG A 305 -14.35 10.86 -7.97
CA ARG A 305 -13.53 9.76 -7.44
C ARG A 305 -12.59 10.26 -6.35
N SER A 306 -12.13 9.32 -5.52
CA SER A 306 -11.05 9.62 -4.59
C SER A 306 -9.78 9.98 -5.37
N ILE A 307 -9.14 11.09 -5.00
CA ILE A 307 -7.87 11.48 -5.63
C ILE A 307 -6.77 10.44 -5.41
N HIS A 308 -6.87 9.61 -4.36
CA HIS A 308 -5.95 8.50 -4.09
C HIS A 308 -6.00 7.38 -5.14
N ASP A 309 -7.09 7.28 -5.92
CA ASP A 309 -7.23 6.23 -6.92
C ASP A 309 -6.36 6.46 -8.15
N TYR A 310 -6.11 7.73 -8.50
CA TYR A 310 -5.51 8.09 -9.80
C TYR A 310 -4.37 9.10 -9.72
N VAL A 311 -4.30 9.98 -8.72
CA VAL A 311 -3.21 10.97 -8.62
C VAL A 311 -1.83 10.33 -8.51
N PRO A 312 -1.60 9.25 -7.73
CA PRO A 312 -0.29 8.59 -7.70
C PRO A 312 0.21 8.15 -9.07
N GLU A 313 -0.68 7.64 -9.91
CA GLU A 313 -0.34 7.20 -11.26
C GLU A 313 -0.07 8.40 -12.18
N LEU A 314 -0.85 9.48 -12.06
CA LEU A 314 -0.59 10.70 -12.82
C LEU A 314 0.78 11.30 -12.50
N LEU A 315 1.17 11.29 -11.23
CA LEU A 315 2.46 11.81 -10.78
C LEU A 315 3.62 10.92 -11.23
N SER A 316 3.44 9.59 -11.26
CA SER A 316 4.46 8.66 -11.77
C SER A 316 4.69 8.81 -13.28
N MET A 317 3.70 9.35 -14.00
CA MET A 317 3.80 9.65 -15.43
C MET A 317 4.54 10.97 -15.73
N LEU A 318 4.83 11.81 -14.73
CA LEU A 318 5.61 13.04 -14.95
C LEU A 318 7.05 12.68 -15.32
N ALA A 319 7.53 13.22 -16.44
CA ALA A 319 8.94 13.07 -16.81
C ALA A 319 9.76 14.26 -16.30
N PRO A 320 10.94 14.01 -15.74
CA PRO A 320 11.86 15.11 -15.43
C PRO A 320 12.43 15.74 -16.70
N ARG A 321 12.86 16.99 -16.56
CA ARG A 321 13.63 17.66 -17.60
C ARG A 321 15.05 17.12 -17.60
N LEU A 322 15.55 16.75 -18.77
CA LEU A 322 16.90 16.25 -18.97
C LEU A 322 17.86 17.44 -19.15
N THR A 323 19.00 17.40 -18.48
CA THR A 323 20.11 18.34 -18.68
C THR A 323 21.37 17.61 -19.12
N THR A 324 22.27 18.30 -19.80
CA THR A 324 23.47 17.71 -20.40
C THR A 324 24.71 18.49 -19.99
N GLU A 325 25.80 17.74 -19.81
CA GLU A 325 27.15 18.26 -19.68
C GLU A 325 28.07 17.35 -20.48
N PHE A 326 28.87 17.91 -21.39
CA PHE A 326 29.83 17.10 -22.14
C PHE A 326 31.21 17.74 -22.21
N ARG A 327 32.22 16.88 -22.36
CA ARG A 327 33.62 17.26 -22.52
C ARG A 327 34.23 16.44 -23.65
N VAL A 328 34.90 17.13 -24.56
CA VAL A 328 35.78 16.51 -25.56
C VAL A 328 37.21 16.96 -25.24
N ALA A 329 38.09 16.01 -24.95
CA ALA A 329 39.48 16.28 -24.63
C ALA A 329 40.41 15.53 -25.59
N ASN A 330 41.38 16.25 -26.17
CA ASN A 330 42.50 15.66 -26.88
C ASN A 330 43.67 15.50 -25.90
N GLN A 331 44.10 14.27 -25.67
CA GLN A 331 45.19 13.96 -24.75
C GLN A 331 46.55 14.09 -25.45
N SER A 332 47.62 14.26 -24.67
CA SER A 332 48.99 14.46 -25.20
C SER A 332 49.52 13.25 -25.98
N ASP A 333 48.91 12.08 -25.83
CA ASP A 333 49.18 10.84 -26.55
C ASP A 333 48.35 10.70 -27.84
N GLY A 334 47.54 11.71 -28.18
CA GLY A 334 46.70 11.74 -29.36
C GLY A 334 45.37 11.00 -29.24
N VAL A 335 45.02 10.53 -28.05
CA VAL A 335 43.73 9.92 -27.75
C VAL A 335 42.66 11.00 -27.60
N ILE A 336 41.54 10.84 -28.32
CA ILE A 336 40.37 11.71 -28.17
C ILE A 336 39.37 11.05 -27.23
N ARG A 337 39.07 11.71 -26.12
CA ARG A 337 38.07 11.26 -25.14
C ARG A 337 36.85 12.16 -25.18
N HIS A 338 35.69 11.53 -25.37
CA HIS A 338 34.38 12.16 -25.25
C HIS A 338 33.65 11.59 -24.05
N GLU A 339 33.24 12.46 -23.16
CA GLU A 339 32.39 12.15 -22.02
C GLU A 339 31.14 13.02 -22.10
N HIS A 340 29.97 12.40 -22.15
CA HIS A 340 28.69 13.06 -22.20
C HIS A 340 27.81 12.56 -21.05
N MET A 341 27.44 13.46 -20.16
CA MET A 341 26.56 13.18 -19.02
C MET A 341 25.17 13.73 -19.31
N ILE A 342 24.17 12.87 -19.24
CA ILE A 342 22.75 13.28 -19.28
C ILE A 342 22.19 13.10 -17.87
N LYS A 343 21.70 14.17 -17.26
CA LYS A 343 21.17 14.20 -15.89
C LYS A 343 19.65 14.35 -15.90
N ALA A 344 18.98 13.68 -14.98
CA ALA A 344 17.54 13.78 -14.77
C ALA A 344 17.25 13.79 -13.27
N VAL A 345 16.49 14.78 -12.80
CA VAL A 345 16.07 14.90 -11.39
C VAL A 345 14.73 14.18 -11.22
N GLY A 346 14.76 12.93 -10.78
CA GLY A 346 13.56 12.10 -10.62
C GLY A 346 12.83 12.33 -9.30
N GLN A 347 11.65 11.71 -9.15
CA GLN A 347 10.82 11.82 -7.94
C GLN A 347 11.53 11.28 -6.68
N ASP A 348 12.20 10.13 -6.82
CA ASP A 348 12.81 9.37 -5.72
C ASP A 348 14.34 9.19 -5.90
N ARG A 349 14.91 9.51 -7.07
CA ARG A 349 16.35 9.39 -7.37
C ARG A 349 16.78 10.32 -8.49
N ASP A 350 18.01 10.82 -8.40
CA ASP A 350 18.66 11.49 -9.52
C ASP A 350 19.31 10.44 -10.42
N GLN A 351 19.20 10.61 -11.73
CA GLN A 351 19.77 9.68 -12.70
C GLN A 351 20.80 10.41 -13.54
N ILE A 352 22.01 9.85 -13.62
CA ILE A 352 23.06 10.29 -14.52
C ILE A 352 23.38 9.15 -15.48
N LEU A 353 23.23 9.41 -16.77
CA LEU A 353 23.74 8.55 -17.81
C LEU A 353 25.08 9.11 -18.31
N ALA A 354 26.17 8.39 -18.07
CA ALA A 354 27.49 8.71 -18.57
C ALA A 354 27.78 7.91 -19.85
N VAL A 355 27.93 8.61 -20.97
CA VAL A 355 28.36 8.05 -22.25
C VAL A 355 29.84 8.41 -22.42
N GLN A 356 30.72 7.40 -22.33
CA GLN A 356 32.14 7.60 -22.54
C GLN A 356 32.57 6.91 -23.84
N ARG A 357 33.31 7.64 -24.69
CA ARG A 357 33.99 7.09 -25.86
C ARG A 357 35.45 7.51 -25.87
N THR A 358 36.30 6.56 -26.23
CA THR A 358 37.74 6.76 -26.35
C THR A 358 38.15 6.33 -27.74
N HIS A 359 38.64 7.29 -28.52
CA HIS A 359 39.19 7.00 -29.84
C HIS A 359 40.71 6.87 -29.71
N VAL A 360 41.20 5.64 -29.94
CA VAL A 360 42.64 5.34 -29.88
C VAL A 360 43.18 5.38 -31.30
N PRO A 361 44.18 6.24 -31.60
CA PRO A 361 44.79 6.24 -32.91
C PRO A 361 45.54 4.92 -33.14
N ILE A 362 45.15 4.14 -34.15
CA ILE A 362 45.91 2.96 -34.57
C ILE A 362 47.15 3.44 -35.34
N GLY A 363 48.29 3.51 -34.67
CA GLY A 363 49.58 3.78 -35.31
C GLY A 363 50.12 2.53 -36.00
N VAL A 364 50.21 2.54 -37.33
CA VAL A 364 51.14 1.65 -38.05
C VAL A 364 52.45 2.42 -38.21
N LEU A 365 53.39 2.19 -37.30
CA LEU A 365 54.79 2.54 -37.50
C LEU A 365 55.58 1.24 -37.65
N THR A 366 55.78 0.79 -38.88
CA THR A 366 56.95 -0.04 -39.22
C THR A 366 57.76 0.72 -40.26
N PRO A 367 58.89 1.34 -39.88
CA PRO A 367 59.76 1.98 -40.85
C PRO A 367 60.56 0.90 -41.58
N SER A 368 60.44 0.81 -42.90
CA SER A 368 61.46 0.15 -43.73
C SER A 368 62.13 1.17 -44.64
N THR A 369 63.38 1.47 -44.30
CA THR A 369 64.51 1.93 -45.14
C THR A 369 64.36 3.19 -45.99
N ASP A 370 65.23 4.15 -45.67
CA ASP A 370 65.91 5.19 -46.48
C ASP A 370 65.15 6.31 -47.21
N ASP A 371 63.81 6.35 -47.22
CA ASP A 371 63.04 7.53 -47.71
C ASP A 371 62.36 8.33 -46.58
N ALA A 372 63.06 8.40 -45.43
CA ALA A 372 62.44 8.61 -44.12
C ALA A 372 62.05 10.05 -43.76
N ARG A 373 62.41 11.08 -44.54
CA ARG A 373 62.09 12.48 -44.18
C ARG A 373 60.75 12.94 -44.74
N THR A 374 60.52 12.73 -46.03
CA THR A 374 59.26 13.04 -46.73
C THR A 374 58.14 12.11 -46.26
N GLY A 375 58.40 10.80 -46.14
CA GLY A 375 57.42 9.84 -45.61
C GLY A 375 57.04 10.07 -44.13
N PHE A 376 57.95 10.61 -43.30
CA PHE A 376 57.65 10.94 -41.91
C PHE A 376 56.79 12.20 -41.79
N GLU A 377 57.14 13.28 -42.51
CA GLU A 377 56.34 14.51 -42.55
C GLU A 377 54.92 14.24 -43.10
N ASP A 378 54.79 13.44 -44.17
CA ASP A 378 53.50 12.98 -44.69
C ASP A 378 52.73 12.08 -43.69
N SER A 379 53.42 11.20 -42.95
CA SER A 379 52.77 10.38 -41.91
C SER A 379 52.22 11.21 -40.75
N VAL A 380 52.93 12.28 -40.36
CA VAL A 380 52.54 13.21 -39.29
C VAL A 380 51.40 14.12 -39.76
N ALA A 381 51.44 14.63 -40.99
CA ALA A 381 50.35 15.41 -41.57
C ALA A 381 49.07 14.56 -41.70
N ASN A 382 49.17 13.34 -42.22
CA ASN A 382 48.05 12.39 -42.29
C ASN A 382 47.53 11.95 -40.92
N PHE A 383 48.37 11.98 -39.88
CA PHE A 383 47.96 11.73 -38.49
C PHE A 383 47.19 12.93 -37.92
N ALA A 384 47.69 14.15 -38.10
CA ALA A 384 47.03 15.37 -37.65
C ALA A 384 45.67 15.61 -38.35
N GLU A 385 45.57 15.31 -39.65
CA GLU A 385 44.32 15.38 -40.42
C GLU A 385 43.29 14.34 -39.95
N ARG A 386 43.73 13.11 -39.68
CA ARG A 386 42.88 12.05 -39.10
C ARG A 386 42.37 12.45 -37.72
N GLN A 387 43.25 12.94 -36.84
CA GLN A 387 42.86 13.44 -35.52
C GLN A 387 41.85 14.59 -35.61
N THR A 388 42.05 15.52 -36.55
CA THR A 388 41.10 16.64 -36.75
C THR A 388 39.74 16.13 -37.22
N THR A 389 39.73 15.18 -38.15
CA THR A 389 38.50 14.55 -38.66
C THR A 389 37.76 13.79 -37.57
N GLU A 390 38.48 13.04 -36.74
CA GLU A 390 37.94 12.29 -35.60
C GLU A 390 37.40 13.22 -34.52
N ALA A 391 38.10 14.32 -34.20
CA ALA A 391 37.63 15.35 -33.28
C ALA A 391 36.34 16.01 -33.79
N LEU A 392 36.28 16.36 -35.07
CA LEU A 392 35.07 16.92 -35.70
C LEU A 392 33.91 15.91 -35.70
N SER A 393 34.18 14.63 -35.93
CA SER A 393 33.15 13.58 -35.86
C SER A 393 32.57 13.43 -34.45
N THR A 394 33.44 13.54 -33.43
CA THR A 394 33.07 13.49 -32.02
C THR A 394 32.20 14.69 -31.62
N ILE A 395 32.54 15.89 -32.10
CA ILE A 395 31.74 17.11 -31.89
C ILE A 395 30.35 16.99 -32.55
N ARG A 396 30.28 16.46 -33.77
CA ARG A 396 28.99 16.23 -34.46
C ARG A 396 28.12 15.22 -33.69
N GLU A 397 28.73 14.19 -33.13
CA GLU A 397 28.01 13.22 -32.29
C GLU A 397 27.50 13.84 -30.99
N ALA A 398 28.32 14.64 -30.29
CA ALA A 398 27.88 15.38 -29.11
C ALA A 398 26.66 16.28 -29.44
N ALA A 399 26.72 17.02 -30.55
CA ALA A 399 25.59 17.83 -31.02
C ALA A 399 24.33 17.00 -31.36
N SER A 400 24.49 15.77 -31.86
CA SER A 400 23.37 14.84 -32.10
C SER A 400 22.71 14.40 -30.79
N ILE A 401 23.51 14.13 -29.74
CA ILE A 401 23.00 13.79 -28.40
C ILE A 401 22.22 14.98 -27.82
N GLU A 402 22.77 16.20 -27.88
CA GLU A 402 22.08 17.43 -27.45
C GLU A 402 20.73 17.60 -28.17
N GLN A 403 20.70 17.38 -29.48
CA GLN A 403 19.46 17.47 -30.26
C GLN A 403 18.43 16.41 -29.85
N GLN A 404 18.87 15.19 -29.53
CA GLN A 404 17.99 14.12 -29.05
C GLN A 404 17.42 14.46 -27.67
N VAL A 405 18.25 14.95 -26.74
CA VAL A 405 17.82 15.40 -25.41
C VAL A 405 16.81 16.53 -25.53
N TRP A 406 17.05 17.51 -26.40
CA TRP A 406 16.11 18.59 -26.65
C TRP A 406 14.75 18.09 -27.17
N ARG A 407 14.73 17.17 -28.16
CA ARG A 407 13.48 16.58 -28.66
C ARG A 407 12.74 15.78 -27.59
N GLN A 408 13.48 15.09 -26.73
CA GLN A 408 12.92 14.34 -25.62
C GLN A 408 12.30 15.28 -24.58
N ASN A 409 12.98 16.38 -24.23
CA ASN A 409 12.44 17.40 -23.33
C ASN A 409 11.14 18.00 -23.86
N LEU A 410 11.06 18.37 -25.14
CA LEU A 410 9.81 18.85 -25.73
C LEU A 410 8.66 17.82 -25.61
N THR A 411 8.97 16.54 -25.82
CA THR A 411 8.00 15.46 -25.68
C THR A 411 7.54 15.30 -24.22
N ASN A 412 8.48 15.39 -23.28
CA ASN A 412 8.21 15.34 -21.84
C ASN A 412 7.36 16.53 -21.40
N GLU A 413 7.71 17.75 -21.80
CA GLU A 413 7.00 18.99 -21.49
C GLU A 413 5.55 18.93 -22.00
N ALA A 414 5.32 18.55 -23.26
CA ALA A 414 3.97 18.40 -23.81
C ALA A 414 3.12 17.32 -23.12
N ARG A 415 3.76 16.27 -22.57
CA ARG A 415 3.08 15.26 -21.75
C ARG A 415 2.75 15.81 -20.37
N ASN A 416 3.73 16.42 -19.71
CA ASN A 416 3.59 16.98 -18.37
C ASN A 416 2.52 18.07 -18.32
N GLU A 417 2.44 18.95 -19.31
CA GLU A 417 1.38 19.99 -19.34
C GLU A 417 -0.04 19.41 -19.34
N ARG A 418 -0.26 18.29 -20.05
CA ARG A 418 -1.55 17.59 -20.01
C ARG A 418 -1.82 16.98 -18.63
N ILE A 419 -0.80 16.45 -17.98
CA ILE A 419 -0.89 15.90 -16.63
C ILE A 419 -1.20 17.03 -15.62
N TYR A 420 -0.50 18.16 -15.68
CA TYR A 420 -0.78 19.30 -14.80
C TYR A 420 -2.18 19.84 -15.01
N ALA A 421 -2.63 20.01 -16.25
CA ALA A 421 -3.99 20.45 -16.54
C ALA A 421 -5.04 19.50 -15.92
N LEU A 422 -4.82 18.18 -16.02
CA LEU A 422 -5.70 17.18 -15.42
C LEU A 422 -5.66 17.21 -13.89
N LEU A 423 -4.48 17.32 -13.30
CA LEU A 423 -4.32 17.42 -11.84
C LEU A 423 -5.04 18.67 -11.32
N ARG A 424 -4.77 19.86 -11.88
CA ARG A 424 -5.46 21.10 -11.51
C ARG A 424 -6.98 20.96 -11.62
N ALA A 425 -7.46 20.39 -12.74
CA ALA A 425 -8.87 20.24 -12.98
C ALA A 425 -9.56 19.30 -11.98
N THR A 426 -8.89 18.26 -11.50
CA THR A 426 -9.51 17.21 -10.69
C THR A 426 -9.24 17.34 -9.19
N THR A 427 -8.13 17.98 -8.78
CA THR A 427 -7.78 18.18 -7.36
C THR A 427 -8.16 19.59 -6.86
N GLY A 428 -8.41 20.54 -7.77
CA GLY A 428 -8.64 21.95 -7.43
C GLY A 428 -7.39 22.66 -6.91
N THR A 429 -6.21 22.01 -6.99
CA THR A 429 -4.93 22.58 -6.56
C THR A 429 -4.29 23.32 -7.73
N ASP A 430 -3.85 24.56 -7.52
CA ASP A 430 -3.15 25.35 -8.54
C ASP A 430 -1.66 25.48 -8.18
N LEU A 431 -0.81 24.77 -8.91
CA LEU A 431 0.64 24.73 -8.71
C LEU A 431 1.38 25.03 -10.02
N PRO A 432 2.66 25.45 -9.94
CA PRO A 432 3.52 25.60 -11.12
C PRO A 432 3.57 24.33 -11.98
N SER A 433 3.81 24.50 -13.28
CA SER A 433 3.99 23.38 -14.24
C SER A 433 5.38 22.73 -14.11
N GLU A 434 5.73 22.32 -12.90
CA GLU A 434 7.02 21.73 -12.57
C GLU A 434 6.81 20.40 -11.85
N PRO A 435 7.49 19.31 -12.25
CA PRO A 435 7.24 17.99 -11.65
C PRO A 435 7.45 18.00 -10.14
N GLU A 436 8.49 18.70 -9.69
CA GLU A 436 8.87 18.83 -8.28
C GLU A 436 7.79 19.51 -7.45
N SER A 437 7.11 20.53 -8.00
CA SER A 437 6.00 21.21 -7.30
C SER A 437 4.85 20.24 -7.00
N TRP A 438 4.49 19.39 -7.97
CA TRP A 438 3.41 18.41 -7.83
C TRP A 438 3.81 17.21 -6.99
N TRP A 439 5.05 16.73 -7.11
CA TRP A 439 5.59 15.69 -6.23
C TRP A 439 5.65 16.19 -4.79
N ASN A 440 6.11 17.43 -4.54
CA ASN A 440 6.11 18.05 -3.21
C ASN A 440 4.71 18.21 -2.65
N TRP A 441 3.76 18.72 -3.43
CA TRP A 441 2.37 18.84 -2.97
C TRP A 441 1.77 17.49 -2.60
N TRP A 442 1.93 16.46 -3.43
CA TRP A 442 1.40 15.13 -3.11
C TRP A 442 2.09 14.55 -1.88
N ARG A 443 3.39 14.82 -1.74
CA ARG A 443 4.14 14.45 -0.55
C ARG A 443 3.56 15.15 0.68
N GLU A 444 3.47 16.47 0.71
CA GLU A 444 2.90 17.27 1.81
C GLU A 444 1.44 16.89 2.12
N TYR A 445 0.63 16.64 1.09
CA TYR A 445 -0.74 16.17 1.23
C TYR A 445 -0.80 14.88 2.04
N ASN A 446 0.13 13.96 1.78
CA ASN A 446 0.27 12.66 2.47
C ASN A 446 1.30 12.66 3.61
N ASP A 447 1.83 13.83 4.00
CA ASP A 447 2.94 13.97 4.96
C ASP A 447 4.16 13.07 4.63
N GLN A 448 4.54 12.97 3.35
CA GLN A 448 5.73 12.27 2.86
C GLN A 448 6.96 13.22 2.85
N TYR A 449 8.16 12.72 3.16
CA TYR A 449 9.44 13.43 3.27
C TYR A 449 10.49 12.73 2.41
N GLU A 450 11.47 13.51 1.98
CA GLU A 450 12.58 13.15 1.10
C GLU A 450 13.63 12.32 1.85
N VAL A 451 13.84 11.07 1.43
CA VAL A 451 15.10 10.38 1.71
C VAL A 451 16.04 10.80 0.59
N ASP A 452 17.25 11.25 0.95
CA ASP A 452 18.41 11.53 0.07
C ASP A 452 18.23 10.92 -1.33
N ARG A 453 18.01 11.75 -2.38
CA ARG A 453 17.77 11.28 -3.76
C ARG A 453 19.09 10.68 -4.25
N PRO A 454 19.30 9.35 -4.17
CA PRO A 454 20.61 8.82 -4.44
C PRO A 454 20.87 8.96 -5.95
N THR A 455 22.05 9.46 -6.30
CA THR A 455 22.43 9.61 -7.70
C THR A 455 22.79 8.25 -8.29
N GLU A 456 21.95 7.72 -9.17
CA GLU A 456 22.22 6.51 -9.93
C GLU A 456 23.01 6.85 -11.19
N VAL A 457 24.29 6.46 -11.22
CA VAL A 457 25.14 6.62 -12.41
C VAL A 457 25.12 5.34 -13.24
N ARG A 458 24.63 5.42 -14.48
CA ARG A 458 24.68 4.34 -15.48
C ARG A 458 25.72 4.67 -16.55
N TYR A 459 26.56 3.70 -16.91
CA TYR A 459 27.52 3.81 -18.01
C TYR A 459 26.98 3.08 -19.24
N ALA A 460 26.87 3.75 -20.39
CA ALA A 460 26.41 3.13 -21.62
C ALA A 460 27.56 2.92 -22.62
N SER A 461 27.84 1.67 -22.98
CA SER A 461 28.68 1.32 -24.14
C SER A 461 27.78 0.94 -25.33
N THR A 462 27.65 1.87 -26.28
CA THR A 462 27.10 1.78 -27.65
C THR A 462 25.78 1.00 -27.87
N THR A 463 24.74 1.79 -28.19
CA THR A 463 23.42 1.44 -28.76
C THR A 463 22.44 0.73 -27.82
N SER A 464 21.54 1.49 -27.21
CA SER A 464 20.20 1.02 -26.78
C SER A 464 19.27 2.21 -26.53
N ARG A 465 17.97 2.03 -26.80
CA ARG A 465 16.91 2.99 -26.46
C ARG A 465 16.91 3.20 -24.94
N TYR A 466 16.91 4.46 -24.51
CA TYR A 466 16.91 4.84 -23.10
C TYR A 466 15.51 4.62 -22.50
N SER A 467 15.42 3.77 -21.48
CA SER A 467 14.27 3.72 -20.57
C SER A 467 14.75 4.16 -19.18
N PHE A 468 14.25 5.31 -18.74
CA PHE A 468 14.36 5.72 -17.34
C PHE A 468 13.27 4.97 -16.58
N ASP A 469 13.69 4.10 -15.65
CA ASP A 469 12.75 3.48 -14.73
C ASP A 469 12.31 4.52 -13.71
N VAL A 470 10.99 4.63 -13.49
CA VAL A 470 10.38 5.32 -12.37
C VAL A 470 9.86 4.25 -11.41
N PRO A 471 10.61 3.89 -10.35
CA PRO A 471 10.02 3.20 -9.23
C PRO A 471 9.26 4.24 -8.41
N GLY A 472 7.95 4.08 -8.28
CA GLY A 472 7.15 4.83 -7.32
C GLY A 472 7.24 4.19 -5.94
N GLY A 473 7.64 4.95 -4.93
CA GLY A 473 7.55 4.49 -3.55
C GLY A 473 8.09 5.48 -2.51
N GLY A 474 7.49 6.66 -2.40
CA GLY A 474 7.68 7.52 -1.24
C GLY A 474 7.10 6.87 0.03
N ARG A 475 7.84 6.90 1.15
CA ARG A 475 7.33 6.48 2.47
C ARG A 475 6.43 7.59 3.03
N ARG A 476 5.25 7.25 3.57
CA ARG A 476 4.37 8.15 4.37
C ARG A 476 5.05 8.48 5.69
N HIS A 477 4.74 9.58 6.39
CA HIS A 477 5.39 9.95 7.67
C HIS A 477 4.42 10.47 8.72
N GLU A 478 3.97 9.57 9.57
CA GLU A 478 3.18 9.88 10.76
C GLU A 478 4.13 9.91 11.98
N CYS A 479 4.75 11.05 12.34
CA CYS A 479 5.84 11.03 13.35
C CYS A 479 5.56 11.80 14.66
N PHE A 480 6.35 11.52 15.71
CA PHE A 480 6.35 12.16 17.03
C PHE A 480 7.71 12.75 17.41
N VAL A 481 7.77 13.72 18.32
CA VAL A 481 9.06 14.20 18.88
C VAL A 481 9.73 13.15 19.78
N ALA A 482 11.05 13.30 19.97
CA ALA A 482 11.79 12.54 20.99
C ALA A 482 11.16 12.71 22.38
N GLY A 483 11.23 11.67 23.21
CA GLY A 483 10.65 11.64 24.54
C GLY A 483 9.17 11.20 24.56
N THR A 484 8.51 11.12 23.40
CA THR A 484 7.15 10.57 23.32
C THR A 484 7.17 9.12 23.78
N LEU A 485 6.40 8.83 24.84
CA LEU A 485 6.36 7.49 25.41
C LEU A 485 5.49 6.58 24.54
N VAL A 486 6.00 5.41 24.19
CA VAL A 486 5.25 4.34 23.52
C VAL A 486 5.04 3.20 24.50
N ARG A 487 3.86 2.59 24.46
CA ARG A 487 3.54 1.42 25.27
C ARG A 487 4.22 0.18 24.68
N THR A 488 5.28 -0.30 25.32
CA THR A 488 6.03 -1.48 24.87
C THR A 488 5.79 -2.67 25.78
N GLN A 489 6.12 -3.88 25.33
CA GLN A 489 6.05 -5.08 26.17
C GLN A 489 7.01 -5.04 27.37
N ALA A 490 7.92 -4.07 27.43
CA ALA A 490 8.80 -3.81 28.56
C ALA A 490 8.41 -2.55 29.35
N GLY A 491 7.18 -2.05 29.18
CA GLY A 491 6.70 -0.81 29.76
C GLY A 491 6.81 0.39 28.83
N LEU A 492 6.52 1.59 29.37
CA LEU A 492 6.62 2.85 28.64
C LEU A 492 8.08 3.18 28.33
N ARG A 493 8.39 3.37 27.04
CA ARG A 493 9.73 3.74 26.58
C ARG A 493 9.65 4.93 25.62
N PRO A 494 10.60 5.87 25.67
CA PRO A 494 10.70 6.93 24.68
C PRO A 494 10.87 6.37 23.26
N ILE A 495 10.18 6.96 22.29
CA ILE A 495 10.11 6.49 20.91
C ILE A 495 11.49 6.37 20.25
N GLU A 496 12.43 7.26 20.58
CA GLU A 496 13.79 7.23 20.04
C GLU A 496 14.66 6.07 20.58
N GLN A 497 14.22 5.42 21.66
CA GLN A 497 14.91 4.27 22.25
C GLN A 497 14.36 2.93 21.75
N ILE A 498 13.26 2.93 21.00
CA ILE A 498 12.64 1.73 20.46
C ILE A 498 13.44 1.27 19.25
N ALA A 499 13.74 -0.02 19.20
CA ALA A 499 14.52 -0.62 18.13
C ALA A 499 13.71 -1.66 17.35
N VAL A 500 14.11 -1.90 16.10
CA VAL A 500 13.58 -3.00 15.27
C VAL A 500 13.66 -4.31 16.04
N GLY A 501 12.54 -5.00 16.21
CA GLY A 501 12.39 -6.24 16.99
C GLY A 501 11.96 -6.05 18.45
N ASP A 502 11.77 -4.81 18.90
CA ASP A 502 11.00 -4.54 20.11
C ASP A 502 9.51 -4.77 19.85
N ARG A 503 8.73 -5.04 20.90
CA ARG A 503 7.29 -5.24 20.80
C ARG A 503 6.54 -4.06 21.39
N VAL A 504 5.60 -3.50 20.62
CA VAL A 504 4.71 -2.41 21.03
C VAL A 504 3.28 -2.91 21.13
N LEU A 505 2.52 -2.35 22.07
CA LEU A 505 1.08 -2.62 22.14
C LEU A 505 0.44 -1.99 20.90
N ALA A 506 -0.37 -2.76 20.20
CA ALA A 506 -1.07 -2.38 18.99
C ALA A 506 -2.50 -2.91 19.02
N GLN A 507 -3.38 -2.30 18.23
CA GLN A 507 -4.76 -2.74 18.11
C GLN A 507 -5.25 -2.76 16.66
N ASP A 508 -5.85 -3.88 16.26
CA ASP A 508 -6.57 -3.98 15.00
C ASP A 508 -7.89 -3.22 15.11
N VAL A 509 -8.11 -2.25 14.23
CA VAL A 509 -9.30 -1.41 14.25
C VAL A 509 -10.55 -2.12 13.73
N GLU A 510 -10.41 -3.10 12.83
CA GLU A 510 -11.55 -3.85 12.29
C GLU A 510 -12.07 -4.88 13.28
N THR A 511 -11.17 -5.65 13.90
CA THR A 511 -11.53 -6.75 14.81
C THR A 511 -11.59 -6.30 16.27
N GLY A 512 -10.86 -5.25 16.64
CA GLY A 512 -10.66 -4.82 18.02
C GLY A 512 -9.52 -5.55 18.73
N GLU A 513 -8.82 -6.46 18.05
CA GLU A 513 -7.76 -7.29 18.62
C GLU A 513 -6.64 -6.46 19.24
N LEU A 514 -6.38 -6.66 20.53
CA LEU A 514 -5.31 -6.01 21.26
C LEU A 514 -4.14 -6.99 21.45
N ALA A 515 -2.96 -6.65 20.95
CA ALA A 515 -1.80 -7.53 21.00
C ALA A 515 -0.46 -6.77 20.99
N TYR A 516 0.61 -7.45 21.40
CA TYR A 516 1.97 -6.95 21.27
C TYR A 516 2.60 -7.35 19.93
N LYS A 517 2.73 -6.36 19.03
CA LYS A 517 3.27 -6.54 17.67
C LYS A 517 4.72 -6.06 17.56
N LEU A 518 5.47 -6.65 16.64
CA LEU A 518 6.88 -6.29 16.45
C LEU A 518 7.04 -4.98 15.70
N VAL A 519 8.02 -4.20 16.13
CA VAL A 519 8.54 -3.06 15.35
C VAL A 519 9.45 -3.60 14.26
N ARG A 520 9.07 -3.39 13.00
CA ARG A 520 9.80 -3.86 11.81
C ARG A 520 10.83 -2.88 11.31
N ALA A 521 10.55 -1.59 11.48
CA ALA A 521 11.43 -0.50 11.11
C ALA A 521 11.20 0.68 12.06
N THR A 522 12.22 1.51 12.20
CA THR A 522 12.13 2.82 12.85
C THR A 522 12.53 3.89 11.85
N THR A 523 11.95 5.07 11.97
CA THR A 523 12.28 6.22 11.12
C THR A 523 12.66 7.41 12.00
N VAL A 524 13.66 8.17 11.55
CA VAL A 524 14.08 9.44 12.17
C VAL A 524 14.03 10.51 11.08
N ARG A 525 13.47 11.66 11.43
CA ARG A 525 13.13 12.73 10.50
C ARG A 525 13.77 14.06 10.94
N PRO A 526 14.31 14.88 10.02
CA PRO A 526 14.71 16.26 10.29
C PRO A 526 13.56 17.13 10.84
N PRO A 527 13.84 18.32 11.37
CA PRO A 527 12.83 19.21 11.92
C PRO A 527 11.66 19.54 10.98
N THR A 528 10.43 19.60 11.50
CA THR A 528 9.22 20.06 10.78
C THR A 528 8.16 20.60 11.70
N ALA A 529 7.25 21.39 11.14
CA ALA A 529 6.06 21.88 11.80
C ALA A 529 5.34 20.75 12.55
N MET A 530 5.12 21.01 13.83
CA MET A 530 4.52 20.08 14.77
C MET A 530 3.22 20.63 15.33
N ARG A 531 2.36 19.74 15.79
CA ARG A 531 1.16 20.09 16.53
C ARG A 531 1.20 19.41 17.89
N GLN A 532 0.96 20.19 18.93
CA GLN A 532 0.73 19.69 20.27
C GLN A 532 -0.76 19.42 20.46
N VAL A 533 -1.08 18.20 20.91
CA VAL A 533 -2.42 17.76 21.26
C VAL A 533 -2.42 17.40 22.75
N SER A 534 -3.24 18.10 23.53
CA SER A 534 -3.36 17.87 24.97
C SER A 534 -4.63 17.06 25.28
N ILE A 535 -4.48 15.98 26.05
CA ILE A 535 -5.60 15.16 26.54
C ILE A 535 -5.39 14.83 28.03
N GLY A 536 -6.42 14.98 28.84
CA GLY A 536 -6.35 14.71 30.28
C GLY A 536 -5.12 15.36 30.94
N SER A 537 -4.18 14.53 31.39
CA SER A 537 -2.96 14.99 32.08
C SER A 537 -1.70 14.97 31.21
N GLU A 538 -1.81 14.74 29.90
CA GLU A 538 -0.67 14.55 29.00
C GLU A 538 -0.80 15.39 27.72
N SER A 539 0.32 15.68 27.08
CA SER A 539 0.36 16.27 25.75
C SER A 539 1.32 15.52 24.84
N PHE A 540 0.95 15.45 23.57
CA PHE A 540 1.72 14.79 22.51
C PHE A 540 2.08 15.82 21.46
N ILE A 541 3.33 15.82 21.02
CA ILE A 541 3.78 16.68 19.93
C ILE A 541 4.09 15.78 18.73
N SER A 542 3.27 15.89 17.68
CA SER A 542 3.34 15.07 16.48
C SER A 542 3.39 15.91 15.21
N THR A 543 3.75 15.29 14.09
CA THR A 543 3.64 15.96 12.78
C THR A 543 2.19 16.26 12.45
N MET A 544 1.99 17.24 11.57
CA MET A 544 0.66 17.68 11.13
C MET A 544 -0.18 16.55 10.52
N GLY A 545 0.44 15.59 9.83
CA GLY A 545 -0.23 14.46 9.21
C GLY A 545 -0.43 13.24 10.10
N HIS A 546 0.15 13.22 11.31
CA HIS A 546 0.07 12.07 12.22
C HIS A 546 -1.40 11.73 12.54
N LEU A 547 -1.76 10.45 12.40
CA LEU A 547 -3.14 10.02 12.58
C LEU A 547 -3.42 9.58 14.02
N TYR A 548 -4.52 10.10 14.55
CA TYR A 548 -5.13 9.66 15.80
C TYR A 548 -6.46 8.99 15.48
N TRP A 549 -6.79 7.92 16.19
CA TRP A 549 -8.12 7.33 16.07
C TRP A 549 -9.14 8.16 16.85
N VAL A 550 -10.12 8.73 16.14
CA VAL A 550 -11.22 9.50 16.75
C VAL A 550 -12.50 8.68 16.71
N GLU A 551 -13.12 8.50 17.87
CA GLU A 551 -14.37 7.75 18.00
C GLU A 551 -15.48 8.33 17.11
N ASP A 552 -16.22 7.47 16.42
CA ASP A 552 -17.24 7.78 15.41
C ASP A 552 -16.75 8.53 14.15
N LYS A 553 -15.47 8.91 14.08
CA LYS A 553 -14.88 9.64 12.94
C LYS A 553 -13.74 8.89 12.24
N GLY A 554 -13.19 7.86 12.89
CA GLY A 554 -12.05 7.08 12.39
C GLY A 554 -10.74 7.86 12.43
N TRP A 555 -9.80 7.50 11.57
CA TRP A 555 -8.48 8.12 11.47
C TRP A 555 -8.57 9.62 11.10
N ARG A 556 -8.05 10.48 11.97
CA ARG A 556 -7.91 11.93 11.69
C ARG A 556 -6.47 12.39 11.88
N MET A 557 -6.00 13.19 10.93
CA MET A 557 -4.69 13.82 11.01
C MET A 557 -4.66 14.84 12.15
N ALA A 558 -3.51 15.02 12.80
CA ALA A 558 -3.31 16.01 13.84
C ALA A 558 -3.78 17.41 13.42
N ARG A 559 -3.50 17.81 12.16
CA ARG A 559 -3.92 19.11 11.60
C ARG A 559 -5.43 19.31 11.50
N ASN A 560 -6.19 18.21 11.52
CA ASN A 560 -7.64 18.17 11.39
C ASN A 560 -8.35 17.79 12.71
N LEU A 561 -7.61 17.61 13.81
CA LEU A 561 -8.19 17.42 15.13
C LEU A 561 -8.80 18.74 15.61
N GLU A 562 -9.90 18.63 16.34
CA GLU A 562 -10.61 19.74 16.97
C GLU A 562 -10.74 19.49 18.47
N VAL A 563 -10.77 20.57 19.27
CA VAL A 563 -11.07 20.46 20.72
C VAL A 563 -12.44 19.80 20.89
N GLY A 564 -12.49 18.78 21.75
CA GLY A 564 -13.68 17.94 21.96
C GLY A 564 -13.72 16.66 21.12
N ASP A 565 -12.82 16.46 20.14
CA ASP A 565 -12.64 15.15 19.50
C ASP A 565 -12.26 14.10 20.55
N ARG A 566 -12.88 12.91 20.50
CA ARG A 566 -12.66 11.85 21.50
C ARG A 566 -11.68 10.83 20.94
N LEU A 567 -10.45 10.83 21.45
CA LEU A 567 -9.40 9.91 21.03
C LEU A 567 -9.56 8.56 21.73
N HIS A 568 -9.35 7.48 20.98
CA HIS A 568 -9.42 6.12 21.52
C HIS A 568 -8.21 5.80 22.40
N THR A 569 -8.46 5.13 23.53
CA THR A 569 -7.46 4.63 24.46
C THR A 569 -7.75 3.19 24.87
N VAL A 570 -6.74 2.47 25.38
CA VAL A 570 -6.93 1.11 25.90
C VAL A 570 -8.05 1.04 26.97
N ALA A 571 -8.17 2.09 27.80
CA ALA A 571 -9.18 2.15 28.86
C ALA A 571 -10.54 2.73 28.41
N GLY A 572 -10.66 3.20 27.16
CA GLY A 572 -11.88 3.85 26.66
C GLY A 572 -11.57 4.99 25.68
N MET A 573 -11.94 6.22 26.06
CA MET A 573 -11.72 7.40 25.22
C MET A 573 -11.48 8.65 26.07
N LEU A 574 -10.70 9.60 25.54
CA LEU A 574 -10.43 10.89 26.18
C LEU A 574 -10.64 12.04 25.18
N PRO A 575 -11.24 13.17 25.61
CA PRO A 575 -11.41 14.33 24.73
C PRO A 575 -10.08 15.08 24.52
N VAL A 576 -9.92 15.67 23.34
CA VAL A 576 -8.91 16.69 23.08
C VAL A 576 -9.28 17.97 23.83
N GLU A 577 -8.41 18.39 24.75
CA GLU A 577 -8.64 19.55 25.61
C GLU A 577 -8.03 20.83 25.04
N ALA A 578 -6.88 20.72 24.38
CA ALA A 578 -6.20 21.85 23.74
C ALA A 578 -5.39 21.40 22.52
N ILE A 579 -5.22 22.31 21.56
CA ILE A 579 -4.43 22.13 20.35
C ILE A 579 -3.59 23.39 20.14
N GLU A 580 -2.28 23.20 19.93
CA GLU A 580 -1.34 24.30 19.69
C GLU A 580 -0.40 23.92 18.54
N ASP A 581 -0.16 24.84 17.62
CA ASP A 581 0.89 24.66 16.62
C ASP A 581 2.25 24.97 17.27
N VAL A 582 3.19 24.04 17.11
CA VAL A 582 4.53 24.11 17.67
C VAL A 582 5.54 24.21 16.52
N GLY A 583 6.65 24.91 16.77
CA GLY A 583 7.74 25.04 15.81
C GLY A 583 8.40 23.71 15.44
N ASP A 584 9.42 23.80 14.59
CA ASP A 584 10.00 22.63 13.96
C ASP A 584 10.80 21.74 14.94
N ALA A 585 10.56 20.43 14.93
CA ALA A 585 11.31 19.47 15.75
C ALA A 585 11.61 18.15 15.03
N THR A 586 12.73 17.51 15.37
CA THR A 586 13.10 16.18 14.88
C THR A 586 12.03 15.16 15.28
N ALA A 587 11.62 14.32 14.33
CA ALA A 587 10.52 13.39 14.52
C ALA A 587 10.95 11.92 14.40
N TYR A 588 10.25 11.03 15.08
CA TYR A 588 10.47 9.59 15.14
C TYR A 588 9.15 8.86 14.83
N ASN A 589 9.21 7.73 14.14
CA ASN A 589 8.06 6.84 13.97
C ASN A 589 8.49 5.37 13.91
N LEU A 590 7.50 4.48 14.00
CA LEU A 590 7.61 3.04 13.97
C LEU A 590 6.86 2.50 12.73
N ILE A 591 7.30 1.35 12.24
CA ILE A 591 6.51 0.47 11.37
C ILE A 591 6.23 -0.79 12.16
N VAL A 592 4.96 -1.10 12.39
CA VAL A 592 4.49 -2.16 13.28
C VAL A 592 3.89 -3.28 12.45
N ASP A 593 4.14 -4.54 12.84
CA ASP A 593 3.61 -5.70 12.12
C ASP A 593 2.09 -5.86 12.32
N ASP A 594 1.45 -6.44 11.30
CA ASP A 594 0.02 -6.78 11.17
C ASP A 594 -0.99 -5.63 11.26
N PHE A 595 -0.94 -4.82 12.33
CA PHE A 595 -2.05 -3.91 12.68
C PHE A 595 -1.84 -2.49 12.19
N ASP A 596 -0.62 -2.13 11.80
CA ASP A 596 -0.26 -0.78 11.37
C ASP A 596 -0.60 0.32 12.41
N THR A 597 -0.68 -0.06 13.69
CA THR A 597 -1.01 0.84 14.81
C THR A 597 -0.08 0.63 15.99
N TYR A 598 -0.05 1.60 16.90
CA TYR A 598 0.54 1.46 18.22
C TYR A 598 -0.06 2.45 19.22
N PHE A 599 0.30 2.31 20.50
CA PHE A 599 -0.18 3.18 21.57
C PHE A 599 0.89 4.11 22.14
N VAL A 600 0.54 5.38 22.34
CA VAL A 600 1.42 6.42 22.91
C VAL A 600 0.88 7.01 24.22
N GLY A 601 1.77 7.44 25.10
CA GLY A 601 1.46 8.06 26.39
C GLY A 601 1.05 7.09 27.49
N LYS A 602 0.91 7.61 28.72
CA LYS A 602 0.38 6.83 29.85
C LYS A 602 -1.09 6.47 29.65
N HIS A 603 -1.83 7.35 28.99
CA HIS A 603 -3.22 7.07 28.61
C HIS A 603 -3.35 6.04 27.48
N SER A 604 -2.25 5.65 26.82
CA SER A 604 -2.23 4.69 25.72
C SER A 604 -3.23 5.08 24.63
N VAL A 605 -2.93 6.17 23.93
CA VAL A 605 -3.71 6.71 22.80
C VAL A 605 -3.39 5.95 21.53
N LEU A 606 -4.43 5.51 20.81
CA LEU A 606 -4.27 4.75 19.57
C LEU A 606 -3.88 5.67 18.41
N VAL A 607 -2.76 5.35 17.80
CA VAL A 607 -2.19 6.08 16.68
C VAL A 607 -1.79 5.12 15.57
N HIS A 608 -1.72 5.63 14.34
CA HIS A 608 -1.36 4.83 13.18
C HIS A 608 0.15 4.92 12.92
N ASP A 609 0.68 3.87 12.30
CA ASP A 609 2.08 3.76 11.94
C ASP A 609 2.37 4.39 10.57
N ASN A 610 3.54 4.13 10.02
CA ASN A 610 3.99 4.74 8.78
C ASN A 610 3.40 4.18 7.47
N GLN A 611 2.41 3.29 7.52
CA GLN A 611 1.95 2.51 6.36
C GLN A 611 0.75 3.12 5.62
N ASP A 612 0.41 2.48 4.48
CA ASP A 612 -0.63 2.94 3.57
C ASP A 612 -2.04 2.67 4.13
N ARG A 613 -2.76 3.75 4.41
CA ARG A 613 -4.16 3.72 4.90
C ARG A 613 -5.07 2.85 4.03
N GLN A 614 -5.80 1.96 4.69
CA GLN A 614 -6.97 1.28 4.11
C GLN A 614 -8.27 1.98 4.58
N PRO A 615 -9.34 1.99 3.76
CA PRO A 615 -10.64 2.47 4.21
C PRO A 615 -11.19 1.58 5.33
N VAL A 616 -11.45 2.14 6.51
CA VAL A 616 -12.00 1.41 7.65
C VAL A 616 -13.49 1.72 7.82
N GLN A 617 -14.33 0.71 8.09
CA GLN A 617 -15.78 0.86 8.26
C GLN A 617 -16.28 0.53 9.67
N VAL A 618 -15.60 1.06 10.68
CA VAL A 618 -15.92 0.86 12.10
C VAL A 618 -16.11 2.20 12.81
N ARG A 619 -16.94 2.20 13.86
CA ARG A 619 -17.21 3.39 14.70
C ARG A 619 -16.17 3.56 15.81
N THR A 620 -15.73 2.44 16.36
CA THR A 620 -14.67 2.25 17.35
C THR A 620 -14.01 0.91 17.03
N PRO A 621 -12.76 0.63 17.43
CA PRO A 621 -12.14 -0.67 17.17
C PRO A 621 -13.07 -1.84 17.52
N GLY A 622 -13.29 -2.77 16.58
CA GLY A 622 -14.17 -3.93 16.74
C GLY A 622 -15.68 -3.69 16.61
N LEU A 623 -16.13 -2.44 16.35
CA LEU A 623 -17.57 -2.13 16.17
C LEU A 623 -17.89 -1.61 14.75
N PRO A 624 -18.45 -2.43 13.85
CA PRO A 624 -18.75 -2.01 12.48
C PRO A 624 -19.85 -0.94 12.40
N ILE A 625 -19.76 -0.10 11.36
CA ILE A 625 -20.84 0.83 10.99
C ILE A 625 -22.01 -0.01 10.44
N LYS A 626 -23.16 0.01 11.11
CA LYS A 626 -24.38 -0.61 10.55
C LYS A 626 -24.75 0.12 9.25
N ARG A 627 -24.62 -0.55 8.11
CA ARG A 627 -25.23 -0.10 6.86
C ARG A 627 -26.74 -0.31 7.00
N GLY A 628 -27.50 0.77 6.88
CA GLY A 628 -28.97 0.78 6.96
C GLY A 628 -29.64 0.09 5.79
#